data_AF-A0A3D3EYW5-F1
#
_entry.id   AF-A0A3D3EYW5-F1
#
_cell.length_a   1.000
_cell.length_b   1.000
_cell.length_c   1.000
_cell.angle_alpha   90.00
_cell.angle_beta   90.00
_cell.angle_gamma   90.00
#
_symmetry.space_group_name_H-M   'P 1'
#
loop_
_entity.id
_entity.type
_entity.pdbx_description
1 polymer ?
#
loop_
_entity_poly.entity_id
_entity_poly.type
_entity_poly.pdbx_seq_one_letter_code
_entity_poly.pdbx_strand_id
1 'polypeptide(L)'
;MGADLELKDVPSAGAGISSRNALQLSIWDVDQNPLQTDFYTSTVPEWPYLYLPIPDYNLGENIRLFYRDNAGQSREYSLVEEFSDFPNDEYRIIGNCALVFIDNPGIFYLQ
;
A
#
# COMPACT_ATOMS: atom_id res chain seq x y z
N MET A 1 -20.14 -14.85 3.87
CA MET A 1 -19.17 -14.70 2.76
C MET A 1 -17.82 -14.52 3.40
N GLY A 2 -16.84 -15.36 3.07
CA GLY A 2 -15.45 -15.18 3.52
C GLY A 2 -14.67 -14.45 2.43
N ALA A 3 -13.64 -13.72 2.82
CA ALA A 3 -12.64 -13.19 1.93
C ALA A 3 -11.27 -13.61 2.47
N ASP A 4 -10.37 -14.01 1.58
CA ASP A 4 -8.99 -14.34 1.91
C ASP A 4 -8.10 -13.14 1.57
N LEU A 5 -7.20 -12.82 2.51
CA LEU A 5 -6.25 -11.71 2.42
C LEU A 5 -4.83 -12.26 2.47
N GLU A 6 -4.00 -11.91 1.49
CA GLU A 6 -2.57 -12.21 1.51
C GLU A 6 -1.75 -10.93 1.33
N LEU A 7 -0.68 -10.82 2.11
CA LEU A 7 0.36 -9.81 1.94
C LEU A 7 1.68 -10.54 1.69
N LYS A 8 2.35 -10.21 0.60
CA LYS A 8 3.55 -10.92 0.15
C LYS A 8 4.66 -9.95 -0.27
N ASP A 9 5.87 -10.16 0.22
CA ASP A 9 7.05 -9.49 -0.32
C ASP A 9 7.29 -9.89 -1.78
N VAL A 10 7.46 -8.89 -2.64
CA VAL A 10 7.80 -9.10 -4.05
C VAL A 10 9.15 -8.45 -4.37
N PRO A 11 9.96 -9.06 -5.26
CA PRO A 11 11.32 -8.59 -5.52
C PRO A 11 11.36 -7.23 -6.23
N SER A 12 10.27 -6.81 -6.89
CA SER A 12 10.13 -5.50 -7.52
C SER A 12 8.66 -5.16 -7.70
N ALA A 13 8.33 -3.87 -7.85
CA ALA A 13 6.99 -3.43 -8.23
C ALA A 13 6.68 -3.59 -9.74
N GLY A 14 7.53 -4.32 -10.46
CA GLY A 14 7.40 -4.67 -11.87
C GLY A 14 8.64 -4.34 -12.70
N ALA A 15 8.63 -4.75 -13.96
CA ALA A 15 9.78 -4.62 -14.85
C ALA A 15 10.29 -3.18 -14.95
N GLY A 16 11.59 -2.99 -14.70
CA GLY A 16 12.24 -1.67 -14.77
C GLY A 16 12.02 -0.76 -13.57
N ILE A 17 11.27 -1.19 -12.55
CA ILE A 17 11.08 -0.41 -11.33
C ILE A 17 12.08 -0.88 -10.27
N SER A 18 12.99 0.03 -9.88
CA SER A 18 13.84 -0.16 -8.70
C SER A 18 13.02 0.18 -7.46
N SER A 19 12.92 -0.74 -6.50
CA SER A 19 12.19 -0.55 -5.24
C SER A 19 13.07 -0.99 -4.07
N ARG A 20 13.07 -0.23 -2.98
CA ARG A 20 13.74 -0.62 -1.72
C ARG A 20 12.97 -1.71 -0.98
N ASN A 21 11.66 -1.65 -1.07
CA ASN A 21 10.72 -2.66 -0.60
C ASN A 21 9.51 -2.64 -1.55
N ALA A 22 8.89 -3.79 -1.77
CA ALA A 22 7.60 -3.90 -2.44
C ALA A 22 6.77 -5.02 -1.80
N LEU A 23 5.54 -4.70 -1.41
CA LEU A 23 4.56 -5.63 -0.87
C LEU A 23 3.37 -5.73 -1.81
N GLN A 24 3.00 -6.94 -2.19
CA GLN A 24 1.78 -7.24 -2.92
C GLN A 24 0.67 -7.59 -1.93
N LEU A 25 -0.40 -6.80 -1.95
CA LEU A 25 -1.66 -7.09 -1.30
C LEU A 25 -2.59 -7.77 -2.29
N SER A 26 -3.11 -8.93 -1.92
CA SER A 26 -4.08 -9.67 -2.71
C SER A 26 -5.31 -10.00 -1.87
N ILE A 27 -6.49 -9.88 -2.48
CA ILE A 27 -7.79 -10.13 -1.85
C ILE A 27 -8.60 -11.02 -2.78
N TRP A 28 -9.13 -12.12 -2.26
CA TRP A 28 -9.95 -13.05 -3.04
C TRP A 28 -11.24 -13.43 -2.32
N ASP A 29 -12.25 -13.81 -3.09
CA ASP A 29 -13.43 -14.48 -2.56
C ASP A 29 -13.17 -15.97 -2.28
N VAL A 30 -14.18 -16.65 -1.75
CA VAL A 30 -14.13 -18.10 -1.45
C VAL A 30 -13.89 -18.97 -2.68
N ASP A 31 -14.13 -18.46 -3.88
CA ASP A 31 -13.94 -19.14 -5.16
C ASP A 31 -12.61 -18.74 -5.83
N GLN A 32 -11.74 -18.02 -5.11
CA GLN A 32 -10.43 -17.53 -5.56
C GLN A 32 -10.50 -16.49 -6.69
N ASN A 33 -11.63 -15.80 -6.85
CA ASN A 33 -11.71 -14.66 -7.76
C ASN A 33 -11.11 -13.41 -7.08
N PRO A 34 -10.32 -12.60 -7.79
CA PRO A 34 -9.78 -11.36 -7.23
C PRO A 34 -10.92 -10.39 -6.93
N LEU A 35 -10.87 -9.80 -5.73
CA LEU A 35 -11.81 -8.78 -5.30
C LEU A 35 -11.19 -7.40 -5.43
N GLN A 36 -11.92 -6.44 -6.01
CA GLN A 36 -11.67 -5.02 -5.77
C GLN A 36 -12.46 -4.59 -4.55
N THR A 37 -11.84 -3.79 -3.71
CA THR A 37 -12.38 -3.34 -2.44
C THR A 37 -12.39 -1.83 -2.45
N ASP A 38 -13.57 -1.21 -2.40
CA ASP A 38 -13.66 0.25 -2.32
C ASP A 38 -13.82 0.66 -0.84
N PHE A 39 -12.81 0.39 -0.01
CA PHE A 39 -12.89 0.56 1.44
C PHE A 39 -13.27 1.99 1.85
N TYR A 40 -12.88 3.01 1.08
CA TYR A 40 -13.26 4.40 1.35
C TYR A 40 -14.72 4.75 1.03
N THR A 41 -15.43 3.91 0.26
CA THR A 41 -16.86 4.13 -0.05
C THR A 41 -17.78 3.54 1.01
N SER A 42 -17.24 2.76 1.95
CA SER A 42 -17.98 2.11 3.02
C SER A 42 -17.77 2.82 4.35
N THR A 43 -18.82 2.93 5.18
CA THR A 43 -18.69 3.43 6.55
C THR A 43 -18.08 2.35 7.44
N VAL A 44 -16.75 2.28 7.47
CA VAL A 44 -16.02 1.36 8.35
C VAL A 44 -15.52 2.07 9.62
N PRO A 45 -15.50 1.39 10.78
CA PRO A 45 -15.02 2.01 12.03
C PRO A 45 -13.53 2.39 11.98
N GLU A 46 -12.74 1.60 11.26
CA GLU A 46 -11.30 1.80 11.07
C GLU A 46 -10.96 1.42 9.63
N TRP A 47 -10.21 2.29 8.93
CA TRP A 47 -9.70 1.95 7.61
C TRP A 47 -8.54 0.97 7.71
N PRO A 48 -8.49 -0.03 6.83
CA PRO A 48 -7.35 -0.94 6.79
C PRO A 48 -6.09 -0.20 6.36
N TYR A 49 -4.95 -0.60 6.92
CA TYR A 49 -3.66 0.04 6.67
C TYR A 49 -2.52 -0.98 6.58
N LEU A 50 -1.40 -0.55 5.99
CA LEU A 50 -0.16 -1.31 5.88
C LEU A 50 1.00 -0.52 6.48
N TYR A 51 1.88 -1.24 7.18
CA TYR A 51 3.23 -0.77 7.48
C TYR A 51 4.20 -1.38 6.47
N LEU A 52 4.85 -0.55 5.66
CA LEU A 52 5.91 -0.93 4.74
C LEU A 52 7.26 -0.62 5.39
N PRO A 53 8.06 -1.64 5.77
CA PRO A 53 9.41 -1.40 6.27
C PRO A 53 10.27 -0.69 5.22
N ILE A 54 11.04 0.30 5.65
CA ILE A 54 12.04 1.01 4.84
C ILE A 54 13.41 0.42 5.20
N PRO A 55 13.98 -0.49 4.39
CA PRO A 55 15.29 -1.09 4.69
C PRO A 55 16.38 -0.03 4.66
N ASP A 56 17.31 -0.05 5.61
CA ASP A 56 18.42 0.92 5.72
C ASP A 56 17.95 2.39 5.82
N TYR A 57 16.83 2.63 6.51
CA TYR A 57 16.28 3.97 6.67
C TYR A 57 17.24 4.92 7.38
N ASN A 58 17.51 6.06 6.74
CA ASN A 58 18.22 7.19 7.34
C ASN A 58 17.23 8.31 7.67
N LEU A 59 17.33 8.86 8.88
CA LEU A 59 16.49 9.99 9.29
C LEU A 59 16.65 11.17 8.32
N GLY A 60 15.53 11.69 7.84
CA GLY A 60 15.50 12.82 6.90
C GLY A 60 15.71 12.44 5.43
N GLU A 61 15.84 11.15 5.11
CA GLU A 61 15.85 10.69 3.72
C GLU A 61 14.50 10.93 3.04
N ASN A 62 14.53 11.38 1.78
CA ASN A 62 13.34 11.52 0.96
C ASN A 62 12.91 10.16 0.39
N ILE A 63 12.11 9.45 1.16
CA ILE A 63 11.44 8.21 0.75
C ILE A 63 10.22 8.58 -0.07
N ARG A 64 9.91 7.82 -1.12
CA ARG A 64 8.68 7.98 -1.91
C ARG A 64 7.89 6.68 -1.91
N LEU A 65 6.60 6.77 -1.61
CA LEU A 65 5.69 5.62 -1.62
C LEU A 65 4.79 5.67 -2.85
N PHE A 66 4.63 4.50 -3.47
CA PHE A 66 3.78 4.32 -4.64
C PHE A 66 2.86 3.13 -4.46
N TYR A 67 1.73 3.18 -5.17
CA TYR A 67 0.84 2.05 -5.39
C TYR A 67 0.77 1.74 -6.88
N ARG A 68 0.76 0.46 -7.22
CA ARG A 68 0.51 -0.04 -8.56
C ARG A 68 -0.70 -0.98 -8.54
N ASP A 69 -1.70 -0.66 -9.34
CA ASP A 69 -2.90 -1.48 -9.47
C ASP A 69 -2.65 -2.75 -10.30
N ASN A 70 -3.66 -3.64 -10.33
CA ASN A 70 -3.60 -4.88 -11.12
C ASN A 70 -3.60 -4.65 -12.65
N ALA A 71 -4.00 -3.46 -13.11
CA ALA A 71 -3.88 -3.05 -14.52
C ALA A 71 -2.48 -2.51 -14.86
N GLY A 72 -1.62 -2.37 -13.85
CA GLY A 72 -0.25 -1.89 -13.97
C GLY A 72 -0.11 -0.37 -13.93
N GLN A 73 -1.18 0.39 -13.65
CA GLN A 73 -1.11 1.84 -13.45
C GLN A 73 -0.53 2.15 -12.08
N SER A 74 0.34 3.16 -12.02
CA SER A 74 1.01 3.55 -10.78
C SER A 74 0.62 4.97 -10.37
N ARG A 75 0.44 5.17 -9.06
CA ARG A 75 0.26 6.50 -8.44
C ARG A 75 1.22 6.67 -7.29
N GLU A 76 1.69 7.90 -7.11
CA GLU A 76 2.51 8.31 -5.97
C GLU A 76 1.62 8.81 -4.85
N TYR A 77 1.97 8.47 -3.61
CA TYR A 77 1.30 8.96 -2.42
C TYR A 77 2.00 10.22 -1.90
N SER A 78 1.25 11.08 -1.23
CA SER A 78 1.76 12.30 -0.62
C SER A 78 2.27 12.01 0.80
N LEU A 79 3.51 12.40 1.08
CA LEU A 79 4.06 12.35 2.44
C LEU A 79 3.40 13.46 3.27
N VAL A 80 2.82 13.09 4.41
CA VAL A 80 2.17 14.04 5.32
C VAL A 80 2.70 13.91 6.74
N GLU A 81 2.59 14.98 7.52
CA GLU A 81 2.93 14.94 8.96
C GLU A 81 1.81 14.32 9.78
N GLU A 82 0.56 14.51 9.38
CA GLU A 82 -0.66 13.94 9.96
C GLU A 82 -1.62 13.58 8.82
N PHE A 83 -2.39 12.51 9.00
CA PHE A 83 -3.38 12.09 8.02
C PHE A 83 -4.57 13.05 8.01
N SER A 84 -5.12 13.30 6.83
CA SER A 84 -6.39 14.01 6.71
C SER A 84 -7.58 13.10 7.06
N ASP A 85 -8.77 13.69 7.07
CA ASP A 85 -10.03 12.95 7.21
C ASP A 85 -10.25 11.96 6.04
N PHE A 86 -9.53 12.05 4.93
CA PHE A 86 -9.64 11.14 3.79
C PHE A 86 -8.24 10.83 3.22
N PRO A 87 -7.52 9.85 3.79
CA PRO A 87 -6.09 9.65 3.53
C PRO A 87 -5.80 8.74 2.33
N ASN A 88 -6.69 8.71 1.32
CA ASN A 88 -6.66 7.74 0.22
C ASN A 88 -5.40 7.74 -0.64
N ASP A 89 -4.65 8.83 -0.62
CA ASP A 89 -3.38 9.01 -1.34
C ASP A 89 -2.29 9.57 -0.42
N GLU A 90 -2.38 9.33 0.89
CA GLU A 90 -1.45 9.85 1.89
C GLU A 90 -0.64 8.72 2.55
N TYR A 91 0.58 9.03 2.96
CA TYR A 91 1.36 8.14 3.81
C TYR A 91 2.18 8.95 4.83
N ARG A 92 2.53 8.28 5.93
CA ARG A 92 3.37 8.83 6.99
C ARG A 92 4.58 7.95 7.21
N ILE A 93 5.70 8.55 7.58
CA ILE A 93 6.86 7.79 8.09
C ILE A 93 6.76 7.74 9.61
N ILE A 94 6.71 6.53 10.17
CA ILE A 94 6.69 6.27 11.61
C ILE A 94 7.82 5.29 11.93
N GLY A 95 8.84 5.77 12.64
CA GLY A 95 10.06 5.00 12.86
C GLY A 95 10.76 4.71 11.54
N ASN A 96 10.95 3.44 11.22
CA ASN A 96 11.53 2.95 9.96
C ASN A 96 10.49 2.36 9.00
N CYS A 97 9.22 2.74 9.13
CA CYS A 97 8.14 2.25 8.27
C CYS A 97 7.37 3.39 7.63
N ALA A 98 6.92 3.17 6.39
CA ALA A 98 5.86 3.96 5.78
C ALA A 98 4.50 3.34 6.15
N LEU A 99 3.65 4.11 6.80
CA LEU A 99 2.26 3.77 7.10
C LEU A 99 1.36 4.35 6.01
N VAL A 100 0.51 3.51 5.41
CA VAL A 100 -0.42 3.89 4.35
C VAL A 100 -1.76 3.19 4.56
N PHE A 101 -2.87 3.87 4.31
CA PHE A 101 -4.19 3.24 4.29
C PHE A 101 -4.45 2.59 2.93
N ILE A 102 -5.04 1.39 2.94
CA ILE A 102 -5.29 0.62 1.72
C ILE A 102 -6.74 0.78 1.28
N ASP A 103 -6.92 0.92 -0.02
CA ASP A 103 -8.24 0.86 -0.64
C ASP A 103 -8.41 -0.47 -1.35
N ASN A 104 -7.51 -0.76 -2.30
CA ASN A 104 -7.63 -1.87 -3.23
C ASN A 104 -6.40 -2.79 -3.20
N PRO A 105 -6.52 -4.06 -3.63
CA PRO A 105 -5.36 -4.93 -3.85
C PRO A 105 -4.43 -4.35 -4.93
N GLY A 106 -3.16 -4.69 -4.83
CA GLY A 106 -2.11 -4.20 -5.73
C GLY A 106 -0.74 -4.25 -5.05
N ILE A 107 0.23 -3.53 -5.62
CA ILE A 107 1.61 -3.50 -5.10
C ILE A 107 1.90 -2.14 -4.50
N PHE A 108 2.29 -2.11 -3.24
CA PHE A 108 2.78 -0.93 -2.55
C PHE A 108 4.30 -1.00 -2.49
N TYR A 109 5.00 0.06 -2.88
CA TYR A 109 6.46 0.04 -2.96
C TYR A 109 7.13 1.37 -2.63
N LEU A 110 8.36 1.26 -2.16
CA LEU A 110 9.20 2.39 -1.73
C LEU A 110 10.34 2.64 -2.71
N GLN A 111 10.64 3.91 -2.97
CA GLN A 111 11.83 4.37 -3.70
C GLN A 111 12.63 5.36 -2.86
#